data_AF-A0A832ZYH1-F1
#
_entry.id   AF-A0A832ZYH1-F1
#
_cell.length_a   1.000
_cell.length_b   1.000
_cell.length_c   1.000
_cell.angle_alpha   90.00
_cell.angle_beta   90.00
_cell.angle_gamma   90.00
#
_symmetry.space_group_name_H-M   'P 1'
#
loop_
_entity.id
_entity.type
_entity.pdbx_description
1 polymer ?
#
loop_
_entity_poly.entity_id
_entity_poly.type
_entity_poly.pdbx_seq_one_letter_code
_entity_poly.pdbx_strand_id
1 'polypeptide(L)' 'MEEIDILAIGLLLTAPMMSDYEMRCILGKLKKIAKKKKVASYKSINEILDEWANKAYHLTMKY' A
#
# COMPACT_ATOMS: atom_id res chain seq x y z
N MET A 1 7.39 10.79 -5.40
CA MET A 1 6.78 9.65 -4.67
C MET A 1 7.78 9.27 -3.59
N GLU A 2 7.36 9.17 -2.33
CA GLU A 2 8.29 8.86 -1.23
C GLU A 2 8.68 7.38 -1.24
N GLU A 3 9.82 7.03 -0.64
CA GLU A 3 10.29 5.63 -0.55
C GLU A 3 9.25 4.72 0.14
N ILE A 4 8.57 5.26 1.14
CA ILE A 4 7.44 4.60 1.83
C ILE A 4 6.29 4.28 0.87
N ASP A 5 5.99 5.16 -0.09
CA ASP A 5 4.94 4.91 -1.09
C ASP A 5 5.36 3.82 -2.06
N ILE A 6 6.62 3.83 -2.50
CA ILE A 6 7.17 2.82 -3.42
C ILE A 6 7.11 1.44 -2.77
N LEU A 7 7.52 1.31 -1.51
CA LEU A 7 7.43 0.07 -0.74
C LEU A 7 6.00 -0.43 -0.61
N ALA A 8 5.05 0.45 -0.26
CA ALA A 8 3.65 0.06 -0.09
C ALA A 8 3.02 -0.40 -1.41
N ILE A 9 3.27 0.32 -2.50
CA ILE A 9 2.77 -0.03 -3.83
C ILE A 9 3.39 -1.34 -4.31
N GLY A 10 4.70 -1.57 -4.10
CA GLY A 10 5.35 -2.83 -4.46
C GLY A 10 4.76 -4.04 -3.73
N LEU A 11 4.42 -3.90 -2.45
CA LEU A 11 3.70 -4.94 -1.70
C LEU A 11 2.32 -5.23 -2.30
N LEU A 12 1.59 -4.18 -2.74
CA LEU A 12 0.26 -4.34 -3.35
C LEU A 12 0.33 -4.96 -4.75
N LEU A 13 1.37 -4.69 -5.53
CA LEU A 13 1.57 -5.30 -6.85
C LEU A 13 1.79 -6.82 -6.78
N THR A 14 2.34 -7.30 -5.67
CA THR A 14 2.57 -8.73 -5.44
C THR A 14 1.39 -9.43 -4.75
N ALA A 15 0.39 -8.66 -4.30
CA ALA A 15 -0.80 -9.17 -3.61
C ALA A 15 -1.60 -10.25 -4.37
N PRO A 16 -1.77 -10.18 -5.71
CA PRO A 16 -2.52 -11.22 -6.43
C PRO A 16 -1.87 -12.61 -6.37
N MET A 17 -0.58 -12.71 -6.07
CA MET A 17 0.17 -13.97 -6.01
C MET A 17 0.32 -14.51 -4.58
N MET A 18 -0.29 -13.85 -3.59
CA MET A 18 -0.15 -14.18 -2.18
C MET A 18 -1.26 -15.11 -1.70
N SER A 19 -0.91 -15.98 -0.76
CA SER A 19 -1.90 -16.70 0.04
C SER A 19 -2.69 -15.78 0.97
N ASP A 20 -3.85 -16.23 1.45
CA ASP A 20 -4.64 -15.50 2.45
C ASP A 20 -3.83 -15.12 3.70
N TYR A 21 -2.92 -15.99 4.11
CA TYR A 21 -2.04 -15.75 5.26
C TYR A 21 -1.08 -14.58 5.00
N GLU A 22 -0.39 -14.60 3.84
CA GLU A 22 0.53 -13.54 3.43
C GLU A 22 -0.19 -12.20 3.25
N MET A 23 -1.39 -12.24 2.66
CA MET A 23 -2.26 -11.08 2.48
C MET A 23 -2.60 -10.43 3.83
N ARG A 24 -2.99 -11.22 4.83
CA ARG A 24 -3.26 -10.72 6.20
C ARG A 24 -2.01 -10.11 6.85
N CYS A 25 -0.85 -10.74 6.69
CA CYS A 25 0.41 -10.20 7.18
C CYS A 25 0.75 -8.84 6.53
N ILE A 26 0.51 -8.69 5.22
CA ILE A 26 0.79 -7.46 4.49
C ILE A 26 -0.19 -6.35 4.81
N LEU A 27 -1.48 -6.64 5.01
CA LEU A 27 -2.44 -5.66 5.52
C LEU A 27 -1.98 -5.05 6.85
N GLY A 28 -1.42 -5.89 7.75
CA GLY A 28 -0.82 -5.42 9.00
C GLY A 28 0.39 -4.51 8.79
N LYS A 29 1.28 -4.86 7.85
CA LYS A 29 2.45 -4.04 7.48
C LYS A 29 2.02 -2.72 6.85
N LEU A 30 1.11 -2.73 5.87
CA LEU A 30 0.59 -1.54 5.19
C LEU A 30 -0.03 -0.56 6.18
N LYS A 31 -0.83 -1.03 7.15
CA LYS A 31 -1.38 -0.17 8.20
C LYS A 31 -0.29 0.48 9.06
N LYS A 32 0.79 -0.24 9.39
CA LYS A 32 1.92 0.34 10.14
C LYS A 32 2.66 1.40 9.32
N ILE A 33 2.88 1.15 8.04
CA ILE A 33 3.54 2.07 7.12
C ILE A 33 2.67 3.33 6.92
N ALA A 34 1.36 3.17 6.73
CA ALA A 34 0.41 4.28 6.59
C ALA A 34 0.35 5.15 7.85
N LYS A 35 0.42 4.54 9.05
CA LYS A 35 0.54 5.28 10.32
C LYS A 35 1.81 6.13 10.37
N LYS A 36 2.94 5.61 9.89
CA LYS A 36 4.19 6.39 9.81
C LYS A 36 4.06 7.56 8.84
N LYS A 37 3.51 7.33 7.64
CA LYS A 37 3.28 8.40 6.65
C LYS A 37 2.29 9.46 7.13
N LYS A 38 1.26 9.07 7.90
CA LYS A 38 0.30 10.00 8.50
C LYS A 38 0.98 11.04 9.40
N VAL A 39 2.07 10.69 10.11
CA VAL A 39 2.78 11.69 10.93
C VAL A 39 3.34 12.84 10.07
N ALA A 40 3.65 12.57 8.80
CA ALA A 40 4.14 13.54 7.83
C ALA A 40 3.04 14.12 6.92
N SER A 41 1.76 13.76 7.12
CA SER A 41 0.67 14.11 6.20
C SER A 41 -0.65 14.41 6.92
N TYR A 42 -1.44 15.36 6.40
CA TYR A 42 -2.79 15.64 6.91
C TYR A 42 -3.84 14.57 6.52
N LYS A 43 -3.45 13.56 5.74
CA LYS A 43 -4.35 12.51 5.25
C LYS A 43 -4.68 11.48 6.33
N SER A 44 -5.89 10.94 6.28
CA SER A 44 -6.27 9.78 7.07
C SER A 44 -5.53 8.51 6.60
N ILE A 45 -5.48 7.50 7.46
CA ILE A 45 -4.86 6.20 7.12
C ILE A 45 -5.57 5.58 5.91
N ASN A 46 -6.90 5.69 5.84
CA ASN A 46 -7.70 5.12 4.76
C ASN A 46 -7.38 5.81 3.43
N GLU A 47 -7.32 7.14 3.39
CA GLU A 47 -6.93 7.87 2.18
C GLU A 47 -5.53 7.48 1.69
N ILE A 48 -4.58 7.27 2.59
CA ILE A 48 -3.23 6.80 2.22
C ILE A 48 -3.29 5.40 1.61
N LEU A 49 -4.06 4.48 2.20
CA LEU A 49 -4.21 3.12 1.68
C LEU A 49 -4.92 3.10 0.32
N ASP A 50 -5.99 3.89 0.17
CA ASP A 50 -6.75 4.01 -1.08
C ASP A 50 -5.87 4.59 -2.20
N GLU A 51 -5.03 5.59 -1.89
CA GLU A 51 -4.08 6.13 -2.87
C GLU A 51 -3.05 5.09 -3.34
N TRP A 52 -2.53 4.26 -2.42
CA TRP A 52 -1.61 3.19 -2.80
C TRP A 52 -2.30 2.10 -3.62
N ALA A 53 -3.52 1.70 -3.24
CA ALA A 53 -4.31 0.72 -3.99
C ALA A 53 -4.63 1.22 -5.40
N ASN A 54 -5.08 2.47 -5.53
CA ASN A 54 -5.39 3.06 -6.83
C ASN A 54 -4.14 3.16 -7.73
N LYS A 55 -2.99 3.55 -7.16
CA LYS A 55 -1.72 3.58 -7.89
C LYS A 55 -1.26 2.19 -8.33
N ALA A 56 -1.33 1.19 -7.44
CA ALA A 56 -0.98 -0.18 -7.77
C ALA A 56 -1.86 -0.72 -8.91
N TYR A 57 -3.17 -0.49 -8.83
CA TYR A 57 -4.11 -0.89 -9.88
C TYR A 57 -3.81 -0.23 -11.23
N HIS A 58 -3.56 1.08 -11.26
CA HIS A 58 -3.19 1.75 -12.51
C HIS A 58 -1.85 1.27 -13.08
N LEU A 59 -0.91 0.83 -12.23
CA LEU A 59 0.34 0.22 -12.69
C LEU A 59 0.10 -1.16 -13.30
N THR A 60 -0.81 -1.95 -12.74
CA THR A 60 -1.18 -3.27 -13.32
C THR A 60 -2.02 -3.15 -14.58
N MET A 61 -2.73 -2.03 -14.80
CA MET A 61 -3.53 -1.81 -16.02
C MET A 61 -2.74 -1.25 -17.20
N LYS A 62 -1.56 -0.67 -16.95
CA LYS A 62 -0.69 -0.13 -18.02
C LYS A 62 0.16 -1.20 -18.70
N TYR A 63 0.10 -2.43 -18.21
CA TYR A 63 0.77 -3.63 -18.72
C TYR A 63 -0.25 -4.75 -18.86
#